data_AF-A0A3B4AG00-F1
#
_entry.id   AF-A0A3B4AG00-F1
#
_cell.length_a   1.000
_cell.length_b   1.000
_cell.length_c   1.000
_cell.angle_alpha   90.00
_cell.angle_beta   90.00
_cell.angle_gamma   90.00
#
_symmetry.space_group_name_H-M   'P 1'
#
loop_
_entity.id
_entity.type
_entity.pdbx_description
1 polymer ?
#
loop_
_entity_poly.entity_id
_entity_poly.type
_entity_poly.pdbx_seq_one_letter_code
_entity_poly.pdbx_strand_id
1 'polypeptide(L)'
;MAAATSVFHRVRTGSKIGAQYDQDGNIIQVETREDEEQSVKLAEILELLLAAGYFRARIKGLSPFDKVVGGMTWCITTCNFDVDVDLLFQENSTIGQKIALTEKIVSVLPKMKCPHRLEPHQIQGLDFIHIYPVIQWLVKRAIETREEMGDYIRAYSISQFNKTHKLPEDVEFEQRKGKAVKTVLEVLDVYKPQRKYRRQRDAADLTDEESRVQSTLLEYGRSVHAFKIIVKLFVFDRVYQVDGQKTVSGVSPSGADMSEEQDLQEVEEVRATLRTGKLTASAVGQIVGLQSEEIKQIASEYKEKSELSSEELSERYGPLQQHRRAVASLHKQIQQRSKALEEIWNLAPNSLEKELLTLEEMEKSADPTVLEKLRSLVTMNDSLKQQEHEFKTHCRVRERNQLIDQQHSAEREKLQKIRMLMARSNREIAILQRKIDEVPSRAELTQYQKRFIELYSQVSATHKETKQFFTLYNTLDDKKLYLEKEANLLNSIHDNFQQAMSSAGAKEQFLRQMEQIVEGIKQSRIKMEKKKQENKMRRDQLNDEYLELLDKQRLYFKTVKDFKEECRKNEMLLSKLQSKGAS
;
A
#
# COMPACT_ATOMS: atom_id res chain seq x y z
N MET A 1 1.58 17.46 82.32
CA MET A 1 1.84 18.06 81.00
C MET A 1 2.42 16.98 80.11
N ALA A 2 1.58 16.35 79.30
CA ALA A 2 1.92 15.15 78.52
C ALA A 2 2.08 15.53 77.05
N ALA A 3 3.21 15.12 76.46
CA ALA A 3 3.53 15.28 75.05
C ALA A 3 2.76 14.24 74.21
N ALA A 4 2.04 14.68 73.20
CA ALA A 4 1.38 13.82 72.22
C ALA A 4 2.36 13.43 71.12
N THR A 5 2.66 12.15 71.01
CA THR A 5 3.50 11.53 70.00
C THR A 5 2.74 11.35 68.68
N SER A 6 3.41 11.74 67.59
CA SER A 6 2.95 11.68 66.21
C SER A 6 2.83 10.25 65.68
N VAL A 7 1.64 9.89 65.18
CA VAL A 7 1.33 8.60 64.54
C VAL A 7 1.38 8.77 63.02
N PHE A 8 2.58 8.84 62.44
CA PHE A 8 2.77 8.55 61.01
C PHE A 8 4.16 7.92 60.81
N HIS A 9 4.17 6.61 60.55
CA HIS A 9 5.38 5.87 60.19
C HIS A 9 5.74 6.10 58.72
N ARG A 10 6.97 6.57 58.51
CA ARG A 10 7.58 6.81 57.20
C ARG A 10 8.02 5.46 56.60
N VAL A 11 7.27 4.90 55.66
CA VAL A 11 7.66 3.65 54.99
C VAL A 11 8.67 3.96 53.87
N ARG A 12 9.92 3.50 54.06
CA ARG A 12 10.92 3.39 52.98
C ARG A 12 10.56 2.16 52.13
N THR A 13 10.52 2.35 50.81
CA THR A 13 10.39 1.30 49.82
C THR A 13 11.53 0.30 49.94
N GLY A 14 11.22 -0.94 50.35
CA GLY A 14 12.17 -2.07 50.37
C GLY A 14 12.19 -2.97 51.60
N SER A 15 11.30 -2.84 52.59
CA SER A 15 11.20 -3.79 53.71
C SER A 15 9.96 -4.69 53.58
N LYS A 16 10.17 -6.01 53.67
CA LYS A 16 9.09 -6.99 53.84
C LYS A 16 8.37 -6.68 55.16
N ILE A 17 7.08 -6.38 55.10
CA ILE A 17 6.23 -6.18 56.27
C ILE A 17 6.18 -7.50 57.04
N GLY A 18 6.65 -7.50 58.29
CA GLY A 18 6.51 -8.64 59.18
C GLY A 18 5.05 -8.82 59.59
N ALA A 19 4.60 -10.07 59.73
CA ALA A 19 3.25 -10.40 60.17
C ALA A 19 2.92 -9.72 61.50
N GLN A 20 1.80 -9.01 61.57
CA GLN A 20 1.25 -8.47 62.82
C GLN A 20 0.40 -9.56 63.50
N TYR A 21 0.57 -9.65 64.82
CA TYR A 21 -0.11 -10.60 65.68
C TYR A 21 -1.02 -9.85 66.65
N ASP A 22 -2.21 -10.39 66.91
CA ASP A 22 -3.10 -9.90 67.97
C ASP A 22 -2.55 -10.22 69.37
N GLN A 23 -3.17 -9.67 70.43
CA GLN A 23 -2.74 -9.87 71.83
C GLN A 23 -2.72 -11.35 72.27
N ASP A 24 -3.36 -12.25 71.51
CA ASP A 24 -3.38 -13.69 71.72
C ASP A 24 -2.47 -14.49 70.76
N GLY A 25 -1.59 -13.83 70.01
CA GLY A 25 -0.51 -14.48 69.24
C GLY A 25 -0.92 -15.13 67.91
N ASN A 26 -2.10 -14.80 67.37
CA ASN A 26 -2.55 -15.25 66.04
C ASN A 26 -2.24 -14.21 64.94
N ILE A 27 -1.90 -14.68 63.73
CA ILE A 27 -1.59 -13.84 62.56
C ILE A 27 -2.88 -13.16 62.07
N ILE A 28 -2.91 -11.83 62.04
CA ILE A 28 -4.03 -11.07 61.48
C ILE A 28 -4.01 -11.23 59.95
N GLN A 29 -5.00 -11.93 59.40
CA GLN A 29 -5.25 -11.94 57.95
C GLN A 29 -5.96 -10.64 57.57
N VAL A 30 -5.25 -9.71 56.94
CA VAL A 30 -5.85 -8.52 56.31
C VAL A 30 -6.64 -8.99 55.08
N GLU A 31 -7.97 -8.82 55.10
CA GLU A 31 -8.85 -9.17 53.98
C GLU A 31 -8.47 -8.38 52.72
N THR A 32 -8.05 -9.11 51.68
CA THR A 32 -7.59 -8.62 50.37
C THR A 32 -8.73 -8.60 49.33
N ARG A 33 -9.98 -8.41 49.77
CA ARG A 33 -11.18 -8.58 48.93
C ARG A 33 -11.52 -7.39 48.03
N GLU A 34 -11.03 -6.18 48.31
CA GLU A 34 -11.37 -4.98 47.51
C GLU A 34 -10.49 -4.80 46.26
N ASP A 35 -9.33 -5.46 46.20
CA ASP A 35 -8.37 -5.31 45.09
C ASP A 35 -8.83 -6.01 43.78
N GLU A 36 -9.64 -7.07 43.87
CA GLU A 36 -10.09 -7.83 42.69
C GLU A 36 -11.13 -7.05 41.87
N GLU A 37 -12.12 -6.43 42.51
CA GLU A 37 -13.16 -5.64 41.84
C GLU A 37 -12.57 -4.38 41.17
N GLN A 38 -11.62 -3.73 41.85
CA GLN A 38 -10.90 -2.56 41.32
C GLN A 38 -10.04 -2.93 40.10
N SER A 39 -9.40 -4.11 40.11
CA SER A 39 -8.62 -4.63 38.98
C SER A 39 -9.50 -4.94 37.75
N VAL A 40 -10.68 -5.52 37.95
CA VAL A 40 -11.66 -5.76 36.88
C VAL A 40 -12.13 -4.42 36.29
N LYS A 41 -12.48 -3.45 37.14
CA LYS A 41 -12.90 -2.11 36.67
C LYS A 41 -11.80 -1.36 35.93
N LEU A 42 -10.55 -1.47 36.37
CA LEU A 42 -9.40 -0.93 35.63
C LEU A 42 -9.28 -1.55 34.23
N ALA A 43 -9.45 -2.87 34.10
CA ALA A 43 -9.40 -3.54 32.80
C ALA A 43 -10.51 -3.02 31.86
N GLU A 44 -11.74 -2.89 32.35
CA GLU A 44 -12.86 -2.33 31.59
C GLU A 44 -12.62 -0.87 31.17
N ILE A 45 -12.06 -0.04 32.06
CA ILE A 45 -11.66 1.35 31.74
C ILE A 45 -10.65 1.37 30.59
N LEU A 46 -9.61 0.53 30.66
CA LEU A 46 -8.57 0.49 29.64
C LEU A 46 -9.13 0.02 28.30
N GLU A 47 -10.05 -0.94 28.30
CA GLU A 47 -10.71 -1.41 27.09
C GLU A 47 -11.58 -0.33 26.44
N LEU A 48 -12.38 0.41 27.22
CA LEU A 48 -13.18 1.53 26.73
C LEU A 48 -12.30 2.64 26.13
N LEU A 49 -11.19 2.98 26.78
CA LEU A 49 -10.23 3.96 26.25
C LEU A 49 -9.55 3.47 24.97
N LEU A 50 -9.21 2.17 24.88
CA LEU A 50 -8.65 1.59 23.67
C LEU A 50 -9.64 1.61 22.51
N ALA A 51 -10.91 1.25 22.77
CA ALA A 51 -11.98 1.32 21.77
C ALA A 51 -12.22 2.75 21.27
N ALA A 52 -12.07 3.75 22.14
CA ALA A 52 -12.15 5.17 21.78
C ALA A 52 -10.98 5.66 20.91
N GLY A 53 -9.85 4.93 20.89
CA GLY A 53 -8.65 5.28 20.12
C GLY A 53 -7.46 5.77 20.97
N TYR A 54 -7.50 5.66 22.29
CA TYR A 54 -6.39 6.01 23.17
C TYR A 54 -5.41 4.83 23.36
N PHE A 55 -4.46 4.68 22.44
CA PHE A 55 -3.53 3.53 22.43
C PHE A 55 -2.49 3.51 23.56
N ARG A 56 -2.25 4.63 24.25
CA ARG A 56 -1.28 4.70 25.36
C ARG A 56 -1.71 3.83 26.56
N ALA A 57 -2.99 3.49 26.69
CA ALA A 57 -3.50 2.54 27.66
C ALA A 57 -2.83 1.14 27.57
N ARG A 58 -2.36 0.73 26.38
CA ARG A 58 -1.72 -0.59 26.13
C ARG A 58 -0.27 -0.68 26.57
N ILE A 59 0.39 0.44 26.87
CA ILE A 59 1.83 0.46 27.20
C ILE A 59 2.04 -0.20 28.57
N LYS A 60 2.80 -1.30 28.62
CA LYS A 60 3.04 -2.09 29.84
C LYS A 60 3.92 -1.40 30.89
N GLY A 61 4.67 -0.37 30.50
CA GLY A 61 5.55 0.40 31.39
C GLY A 61 4.92 1.64 32.03
N LEU A 62 3.63 1.91 31.80
CA LEU A 62 2.94 3.10 32.32
C LEU A 62 2.11 2.75 33.56
N SER A 63 2.11 3.62 34.58
CA SER A 63 1.33 3.38 35.80
C SER A 63 -0.18 3.39 35.51
N PRO A 64 -1.02 2.65 36.27
CA PRO A 64 -2.48 2.70 36.13
C PRO A 64 -3.03 4.12 36.24
N PHE A 65 -2.48 4.94 37.15
CA PHE A 65 -2.80 6.36 37.29
C PHE A 65 -2.58 7.13 35.98
N ASP A 66 -1.39 7.03 35.40
CA ASP A 66 -1.03 7.81 34.21
C ASP A 66 -1.81 7.35 32.97
N LYS A 67 -2.19 6.06 32.91
CA LYS A 67 -3.07 5.53 31.85
C LYS A 67 -4.46 6.15 31.92
N VAL A 68 -5.05 6.17 33.11
CA VAL A 68 -6.40 6.63 33.37
C VAL A 68 -6.49 8.15 33.26
N VAL A 69 -5.61 8.88 33.93
CA VAL A 69 -5.56 10.36 33.89
C VAL A 69 -5.21 10.84 32.49
N GLY A 70 -4.26 10.20 31.79
CA GLY A 70 -3.95 10.52 30.40
C GLY A 70 -5.14 10.26 29.46
N GLY A 71 -5.91 9.19 29.70
CA GLY A 71 -7.13 8.89 28.97
C GLY A 71 -8.24 9.93 29.20
N MET A 72 -8.43 10.37 30.46
CA MET A 72 -9.39 11.42 30.81
C MET A 72 -9.03 12.76 30.14
N THR A 73 -7.77 13.18 30.22
CA THR A 73 -7.31 14.42 29.58
C THR A 73 -7.47 14.35 28.07
N TRP A 74 -7.15 13.20 27.45
CA TRP A 74 -7.35 12.99 26.01
C TRP A 74 -8.82 13.11 25.59
N CYS A 75 -9.76 12.57 26.39
CA CYS A 75 -11.18 12.71 26.09
C CYS A 75 -11.62 14.18 26.19
N ILE A 76 -11.11 14.93 27.15
CA ILE A 76 -11.45 16.36 27.35
C ILE A 76 -10.89 17.23 26.22
N THR A 77 -9.64 17.01 25.80
CA THR A 77 -9.05 17.75 24.67
C THR A 77 -9.76 17.42 23.36
N THR A 78 -10.19 16.18 23.18
CA THR A 78 -11.01 15.76 22.03
C THR A 78 -12.37 16.48 22.00
N CYS A 79 -12.93 16.82 23.17
CA CYS A 79 -14.16 17.61 23.29
C CYS A 79 -13.93 19.13 23.10
N ASN A 80 -12.76 19.56 22.62
CA ASN A 80 -12.39 20.96 22.37
C ASN A 80 -12.40 21.85 23.64
N PHE A 81 -12.19 21.25 24.81
CA PHE A 81 -11.94 21.97 26.05
C PHE A 81 -10.43 22.01 26.32
N ASP A 82 -9.91 23.21 26.52
CA ASP A 82 -8.50 23.40 26.79
C ASP A 82 -8.18 23.04 28.24
N VAL A 83 -7.45 21.96 28.42
CA VAL A 83 -6.84 21.61 29.69
C VAL A 83 -5.36 21.94 29.51
N ASP A 84 -4.98 23.13 29.97
CA ASP A 84 -3.62 23.65 29.89
C ASP A 84 -2.71 22.83 30.82
N VAL A 85 -2.29 21.70 30.28
CA VAL A 85 -1.45 20.69 30.88
C VAL A 85 -0.46 20.34 29.78
N ASP A 86 0.76 20.84 29.97
CA ASP A 86 1.94 20.33 29.29
C ASP A 86 2.03 18.82 29.57
N LEU A 87 1.42 18.03 28.68
CA LEU A 87 1.49 16.58 28.59
C LEU A 87 2.87 16.13 28.07
N LEU A 88 3.90 16.97 28.23
CA LEU A 88 5.29 16.62 28.04
C LEU A 88 5.74 15.79 29.23
N PHE A 89 5.53 14.49 29.04
CA PHE A 89 6.16 13.35 29.71
C PHE A 89 7.33 13.72 30.63
N GLN A 90 7.06 13.81 31.93
CA GLN A 90 8.07 13.70 32.98
C GLN A 90 7.82 12.38 33.71
N GLU A 91 8.67 11.39 33.45
CA GLU A 91 8.61 10.01 34.00
C GLU A 91 8.53 9.96 35.54
N ASN A 92 8.84 11.05 36.22
CA ASN A 92 8.79 11.19 37.68
C ASN A 92 8.02 12.45 38.10
N SER A 93 6.83 12.68 37.55
CA SER A 93 5.98 13.81 37.97
C SER A 93 5.80 13.78 39.49
N THR A 94 6.19 14.88 40.15
CA THR A 94 6.11 14.99 41.61
C THR A 94 4.67 14.83 42.07
N ILE A 95 4.45 14.25 43.26
CA ILE A 95 3.11 14.04 43.83
C ILE A 95 2.28 15.34 43.82
N GLY A 96 2.91 16.50 44.06
CA GLY A 96 2.25 17.81 43.95
C GLY A 96 1.74 18.16 42.53
N GLN A 97 2.48 17.80 41.48
CA GLN A 97 2.02 17.98 40.10
C GLN A 97 0.85 17.04 39.76
N LYS A 98 0.88 15.80 40.26
CA LYS A 98 -0.24 14.84 40.11
C LYS A 98 -1.50 15.34 40.81
N ILE A 99 -1.36 15.96 41.98
CA ILE A 99 -2.47 16.56 42.72
C ILE A 99 -3.08 17.73 41.93
N ALA A 100 -2.25 18.69 41.50
CA ALA A 100 -2.71 19.86 40.74
C ALA A 100 -3.37 19.48 39.40
N LEU A 101 -2.86 18.46 38.72
CA LEU A 101 -3.44 17.93 37.47
C LEU A 101 -4.84 17.36 37.72
N THR A 102 -4.99 16.59 38.79
CA THR A 102 -6.25 15.94 39.15
C THR A 102 -7.31 16.97 39.51
N GLU A 103 -6.96 18.00 40.27
CA GLU A 103 -7.85 19.13 40.60
C GLU A 103 -8.30 19.90 39.35
N LYS A 104 -7.38 20.15 38.41
CA LYS A 104 -7.72 20.78 37.12
C LYS A 104 -8.73 19.94 36.33
N ILE A 105 -8.53 18.64 36.22
CA ILE A 105 -9.48 17.74 35.53
C ILE A 105 -10.86 17.79 36.18
N VAL A 106 -10.92 17.66 37.51
CA VAL A 106 -12.18 17.73 38.27
C VAL A 106 -12.87 19.08 38.11
N SER A 107 -12.13 20.18 37.95
CA SER A 107 -12.69 21.52 37.70
C SER A 107 -13.33 21.69 36.31
N VAL A 108 -12.93 20.87 35.33
CA VAL A 108 -13.42 20.94 33.94
C VAL A 108 -14.67 20.08 33.74
N LEU A 109 -14.82 18.97 34.49
CA LEU A 109 -15.97 18.07 34.39
C LEU A 109 -17.35 18.78 34.58
N PRO A 110 -17.53 19.72 35.54
CA PRO A 110 -18.76 20.49 35.66
C PRO A 110 -19.01 21.41 34.46
N LYS A 111 -17.96 21.98 33.86
CA LYS A 111 -18.08 22.86 32.67
C LYS A 111 -18.56 22.07 31.45
N MET A 112 -18.17 20.80 31.36
CA MET A 112 -18.65 19.87 30.33
C MET A 112 -20.06 19.32 30.59
N LYS A 113 -20.70 19.67 31.72
CA LYS A 113 -21.99 19.13 32.16
C LYS A 113 -21.96 17.61 32.39
N CYS A 114 -20.87 17.09 32.96
CA CYS A 114 -20.82 15.69 33.38
C CYS A 114 -21.84 15.43 34.53
N PRO A 115 -22.69 14.38 34.44
CA PRO A 115 -23.68 14.06 35.47
C PRO A 115 -23.08 13.37 36.70
N HIS A 116 -21.85 12.85 36.61
CA HIS A 116 -21.17 12.12 37.67
C HIS A 116 -20.20 13.04 38.41
N ARG A 117 -20.28 13.06 39.74
CA ARG A 117 -19.35 13.81 40.60
C ARG A 117 -18.14 12.96 40.93
N LEU A 118 -16.96 13.57 40.82
CA LEU A 118 -15.67 12.94 41.05
C LEU A 118 -14.81 13.89 41.87
N GLU A 119 -14.23 13.42 42.96
CA GLU A 119 -13.35 14.19 43.82
C GLU A 119 -11.88 13.92 43.51
N PRO A 120 -10.95 14.89 43.74
CA PRO A 120 -9.54 14.70 43.43
C PRO A 120 -8.89 13.54 44.18
N HIS A 121 -9.34 13.25 45.40
CA HIS A 121 -8.80 12.14 46.19
C HIS A 121 -9.16 10.76 45.60
N GLN A 122 -10.28 10.65 44.87
CA GLN A 122 -10.74 9.38 44.27
C GLN A 122 -9.85 8.96 43.10
N ILE A 123 -9.40 9.94 42.29
CA ILE A 123 -8.47 9.69 41.18
C ILE A 123 -7.07 9.35 41.71
N GLN A 124 -6.61 10.02 42.77
CA GLN A 124 -5.30 9.73 43.39
C GLN A 124 -5.29 8.40 44.16
N GLY A 125 -6.42 8.06 44.80
CA GLY A 125 -6.63 6.81 45.52
C GLY A 125 -6.88 5.60 44.61
N LEU A 126 -6.87 5.79 43.28
CA LEU A 126 -7.11 4.73 42.28
C LEU A 126 -8.45 4.02 42.47
N ASP A 127 -9.48 4.78 42.82
CA ASP A 127 -10.83 4.26 42.99
C ASP A 127 -11.54 4.13 41.63
N PHE A 128 -11.21 3.05 40.91
CA PHE A 128 -11.71 2.76 39.57
C PHE A 128 -13.22 2.55 39.52
N ILE A 129 -13.86 2.17 40.62
CA ILE A 129 -15.32 2.01 40.71
C ILE A 129 -16.01 3.36 40.45
N HIS A 130 -15.56 4.43 41.09
CA HIS A 130 -16.15 5.77 40.93
C HIS A 130 -15.62 6.51 39.69
N ILE A 131 -14.42 6.16 39.22
CA ILE A 131 -13.84 6.73 37.99
C ILE A 131 -14.53 6.15 36.73
N TYR A 132 -14.94 4.88 36.76
CA TYR A 132 -15.50 4.18 35.60
C TYR A 132 -16.70 4.90 34.94
N PRO A 133 -17.75 5.33 35.67
CA PRO A 133 -18.88 6.05 35.08
C PRO A 133 -18.49 7.37 34.40
N VAL A 134 -17.49 8.07 34.96
CA VAL A 134 -16.98 9.33 34.40
C VAL A 134 -16.26 9.07 33.08
N ILE A 135 -15.44 8.03 33.02
CA ILE A 135 -14.72 7.66 31.78
C ILE A 135 -15.70 7.16 30.72
N GLN A 136 -16.68 6.34 31.09
CA GLN A 136 -17.69 5.87 30.15
C GLN A 136 -18.43 7.04 29.51
N TRP A 137 -18.81 8.04 30.31
CA TRP A 137 -19.45 9.26 29.81
C TRP A 137 -18.51 10.11 28.93
N LEU A 138 -17.26 10.30 29.36
CA LEU A 138 -16.25 11.05 28.60
C LEU A 138 -15.94 10.41 27.25
N VAL A 139 -15.77 9.09 27.21
CA VAL A 139 -15.53 8.32 25.98
C VAL A 139 -16.72 8.44 25.03
N LYS A 140 -17.95 8.26 25.55
CA LYS A 140 -19.16 8.43 24.75
C LYS A 140 -19.22 9.83 24.13
N ARG A 141 -19.00 10.87 24.93
CA ARG A 141 -19.01 12.26 24.47
C ARG A 141 -17.89 12.55 23.46
N ALA A 142 -16.70 11.99 23.66
CA ALA A 142 -15.57 12.16 22.75
C ALA A 142 -15.84 11.51 21.38
N ILE A 143 -16.51 10.36 21.35
CA ILE A 143 -16.91 9.69 20.11
C ILE A 143 -17.97 10.51 19.36
N GLU A 144 -19.02 10.97 20.06
CA GLU A 144 -20.07 11.82 19.48
C GLU A 144 -19.47 13.11 18.87
N THR A 145 -18.57 13.78 19.60
CA THR A 145 -17.93 15.01 19.13
C THR A 145 -17.02 14.75 17.91
N ARG A 146 -16.36 13.59 17.87
CA ARG A 146 -15.52 13.19 16.73
C ARG A 146 -16.34 12.82 15.50
N GLU A 147 -17.53 12.27 15.67
CA GLU A 147 -18.46 12.01 14.57
C GLU A 147 -19.00 13.32 13.98
N GLU A 148 -19.40 14.27 14.83
CA GLU A 148 -19.89 15.59 14.41
C GLU A 148 -18.81 16.45 13.73
N MET A 149 -17.58 16.43 14.24
CA MET A 149 -16.49 17.31 13.78
C MET A 149 -15.52 16.61 12.80
N GLY A 150 -15.65 15.29 12.61
CA GLY A 150 -14.71 14.47 11.84
C GLY A 150 -14.62 14.88 10.37
N ASP A 151 -15.76 15.11 9.73
CA ASP A 151 -15.82 15.53 8.32
C ASP A 151 -15.22 16.93 8.12
N TYR A 152 -15.48 17.84 9.06
CA TYR A 152 -14.90 19.18 9.03
C TYR A 152 -13.38 19.15 9.19
N ILE A 153 -12.86 18.41 10.17
CA ILE A 153 -11.41 18.27 10.38
C ILE A 153 -10.76 17.63 9.16
N ARG A 154 -11.38 16.58 8.60
CA ARG A 154 -10.86 15.90 7.41
C ARG A 154 -10.81 16.83 6.20
N ALA A 155 -11.89 17.56 5.94
CA ALA A 155 -11.95 18.56 4.86
C ALA A 155 -10.92 19.67 5.07
N TYR A 156 -10.75 20.14 6.30
CA TYR A 156 -9.75 21.14 6.66
C TYR A 156 -8.32 20.60 6.45
N SER A 157 -8.02 19.38 6.89
CA SER A 157 -6.71 18.74 6.69
C SER A 157 -6.39 18.51 5.20
N ILE A 158 -7.37 18.05 4.41
CA ILE A 158 -7.20 17.91 2.95
C ILE A 158 -6.95 19.27 2.31
N SER A 159 -7.69 20.31 2.72
CA SER A 159 -7.50 21.68 2.23
C SER A 159 -6.10 22.22 2.58
N GLN A 160 -5.60 21.98 3.80
CA GLN A 160 -4.26 22.39 4.19
C GLN A 160 -3.16 21.61 3.46
N PHE A 161 -3.37 20.30 3.25
CA PHE A 161 -2.44 19.46 2.50
C PHE A 161 -2.35 19.90 1.04
N ASN A 162 -3.50 20.08 0.37
CA ASN A 162 -3.59 20.45 -1.04
C ASN A 162 -3.03 21.85 -1.35
N LYS A 163 -2.88 22.73 -0.34
CA LYS A 163 -2.22 24.04 -0.50
C LYS A 163 -0.71 23.92 -0.69
N THR A 164 -0.08 22.93 -0.07
CA THR A 164 1.38 22.81 0.01
C THR A 164 1.90 21.63 -0.81
N HIS A 165 1.08 20.60 -1.01
CA HIS A 165 1.47 19.36 -1.66
C HIS A 165 0.40 18.89 -2.65
N LYS A 166 0.84 18.34 -3.79
CA LYS A 166 -0.01 17.66 -4.78
C LYS A 166 0.32 16.18 -4.79
N LEU A 167 -0.69 15.32 -4.93
CA LEU A 167 -0.46 13.88 -5.09
C LEU A 167 0.10 13.59 -6.49
N PRO A 168 0.96 12.56 -6.65
CA PRO A 168 1.45 12.14 -7.96
C PRO A 168 0.31 11.83 -8.96
N GLU A 169 -0.78 11.23 -8.48
CA GLU A 169 -1.99 10.95 -9.28
C GLU A 169 -2.67 12.23 -9.78
N ASP A 170 -2.71 13.30 -8.96
CA ASP A 170 -3.29 14.59 -9.35
C ASP A 170 -2.47 15.27 -10.45
N VAL A 171 -1.14 15.15 -10.39
CA VAL A 171 -0.22 15.70 -11.40
C VAL A 171 -0.38 14.97 -12.74
N GLU A 172 -0.48 13.64 -12.71
CA GLU A 172 -0.76 12.86 -13.92
C GLU A 172 -2.15 13.15 -14.50
N PHE A 173 -3.16 13.32 -13.64
CA PHE A 173 -4.50 13.68 -14.06
C PHE A 173 -4.53 15.08 -14.69
N GLU A 174 -3.87 16.08 -14.12
CA GLU A 174 -3.75 17.43 -14.71
C GLU A 174 -3.02 17.39 -16.07
N GLN A 175 -1.98 16.58 -16.22
CA GLN A 175 -1.28 16.39 -17.50
C GLN A 175 -2.14 15.69 -18.55
N ARG A 176 -2.94 14.70 -18.15
CA ARG A 176 -3.86 13.96 -19.04
C ARG A 176 -5.10 14.77 -19.39
N LYS A 177 -5.58 15.64 -18.49
CA LYS A 177 -6.78 16.47 -18.66
C LYS A 177 -6.69 17.34 -19.91
N GLY A 178 -5.56 17.99 -20.15
CA GLY A 178 -5.35 18.81 -21.35
C GLY A 178 -5.48 18.00 -22.65
N LYS A 179 -4.91 16.79 -22.69
CA LYS A 179 -5.02 15.88 -23.85
C LYS A 179 -6.44 15.36 -24.01
N ALA A 180 -7.08 14.92 -22.92
CA ALA A 180 -8.44 14.41 -22.95
C ALA A 180 -9.45 15.47 -23.42
N VAL A 181 -9.35 16.71 -22.91
CA VAL A 181 -10.20 17.82 -23.36
C VAL A 181 -9.98 18.11 -24.84
N LYS A 182 -8.73 18.12 -25.32
CA LYS A 182 -8.43 18.31 -26.73
C LYS A 182 -9.01 17.19 -27.60
N THR A 183 -8.87 15.93 -27.19
CA THR A 183 -9.45 14.79 -27.90
C THR A 183 -10.98 14.85 -27.94
N VAL A 184 -11.64 15.23 -26.83
CA VAL A 184 -13.10 15.40 -26.80
C VAL A 184 -13.54 16.52 -27.74
N LEU A 185 -12.81 17.64 -27.77
CA LEU A 185 -13.09 18.75 -28.70
C LEU A 185 -12.88 18.34 -30.17
N GLU A 186 -11.81 17.60 -30.48
CA GLU A 186 -11.54 17.06 -31.82
C GLU A 186 -12.61 16.07 -32.28
N VAL A 187 -13.04 15.16 -31.39
CA VAL A 187 -14.15 14.24 -31.66
C VAL A 187 -15.44 15.02 -31.89
N LEU A 188 -15.76 15.99 -31.03
CA LEU A 188 -16.93 16.85 -31.22
C LEU A 188 -16.89 17.57 -32.57
N ASP A 189 -15.72 18.04 -33.02
CA ASP A 189 -15.55 18.73 -34.31
C ASP A 189 -15.73 17.80 -35.51
N VAL A 190 -15.16 16.60 -35.46
CA VAL A 190 -15.27 15.57 -36.51
C VAL A 190 -16.71 15.06 -36.65
N TYR A 191 -17.43 14.92 -35.54
CA TYR A 191 -18.82 14.46 -35.51
C TYR A 191 -19.84 15.61 -35.52
N LYS A 192 -19.43 16.86 -35.85
CA LYS A 192 -20.38 17.97 -36.00
C LYS A 192 -21.46 17.61 -37.03
N PRO A 193 -22.75 17.80 -36.71
CA PRO A 193 -23.82 17.59 -37.67
C PRO A 193 -23.65 18.52 -38.87
N GLN A 194 -23.26 17.95 -40.02
CA GLN A 194 -23.17 18.69 -41.28
C GLN A 194 -24.51 18.64 -42.01
N ARG A 195 -25.07 19.81 -42.32
CA ARG A 195 -26.33 19.95 -43.05
C ARG A 195 -26.09 19.60 -44.52
N LYS A 196 -26.65 18.50 -45.00
CA LYS A 196 -26.51 18.01 -46.39
C LYS A 196 -27.60 18.55 -47.32
N TYR A 197 -28.80 18.80 -46.78
CA TYR A 197 -29.95 19.25 -47.55
C TYR A 197 -30.51 20.55 -46.99
N ARG A 198 -30.85 21.49 -47.88
CA ARG A 198 -31.44 22.79 -47.53
C ARG A 198 -32.96 22.67 -47.54
N ARG A 199 -33.62 23.14 -46.48
CA ARG A 199 -35.10 23.23 -46.43
C ARG A 199 -35.66 24.08 -47.57
N GLN A 200 -36.75 23.58 -48.15
CA GLN A 200 -37.62 24.35 -49.04
C GLN A 200 -38.37 25.41 -48.22
N ARG A 201 -38.56 26.62 -48.76
CA ARG A 201 -39.05 27.79 -48.01
C ARG A 201 -40.46 27.57 -47.42
N ASP A 202 -41.27 26.72 -48.05
CA ASP A 202 -42.66 26.47 -47.67
C ASP A 202 -42.82 25.36 -46.61
N ALA A 203 -41.73 24.71 -46.20
CA ALA A 203 -41.75 23.68 -45.16
C ALA A 203 -41.74 24.24 -43.72
N ALA A 204 -41.68 25.57 -43.56
CA ALA A 204 -41.82 26.24 -42.27
C ALA A 204 -43.28 26.24 -41.77
N ASP A 205 -44.25 26.11 -42.67
CA ASP A 205 -45.69 26.18 -42.39
C ASP A 205 -46.32 24.80 -42.07
N LEU A 206 -45.50 23.76 -41.87
CA LEU A 206 -45.98 22.44 -41.44
C LEU A 206 -46.48 22.52 -39.99
N THR A 207 -47.79 22.36 -39.79
CA THR A 207 -48.48 22.44 -38.48
C THR A 207 -48.18 21.26 -37.56
N ASP A 208 -47.78 20.13 -38.12
CA ASP A 208 -47.53 18.88 -37.40
C ASP A 208 -46.08 18.76 -36.90
N GLU A 209 -45.91 18.50 -35.60
CA GLU A 209 -44.61 18.43 -34.93
C GLU A 209 -43.76 17.26 -35.48
N GLU A 210 -44.40 16.14 -35.81
CA GLU A 210 -43.71 14.95 -36.35
C GLU A 210 -43.09 15.27 -37.72
N SER A 211 -43.84 15.95 -38.57
CA SER A 211 -43.39 16.41 -39.89
C SER A 211 -42.23 17.43 -39.82
N ARG A 212 -42.23 18.30 -38.81
CA ARG A 212 -41.11 19.24 -38.55
C ARG A 212 -39.84 18.52 -38.10
N VAL A 213 -39.96 17.52 -37.23
CA VAL A 213 -38.83 16.69 -36.79
C VAL A 213 -38.27 15.89 -37.97
N GLN A 214 -39.12 15.26 -38.77
CA GLN A 214 -38.71 14.52 -39.97
C GLN A 214 -38.00 15.42 -40.99
N SER A 215 -38.52 16.62 -41.24
CA SER A 215 -37.86 17.62 -42.09
C SER A 215 -36.47 18.00 -41.54
N THR A 216 -36.32 18.21 -40.23
CA THR A 216 -35.03 18.51 -39.59
C THR A 216 -34.03 17.36 -39.76
N LEU A 217 -34.46 16.12 -39.54
CA LEU A 217 -33.60 14.94 -39.65
C LEU A 217 -33.13 14.68 -41.08
N LEU A 218 -34.00 14.96 -42.06
CA LEU A 218 -33.66 14.91 -43.47
C LEU A 218 -32.57 15.91 -43.84
N GLU A 219 -32.55 17.11 -43.25
CA GLU A 219 -31.48 18.10 -43.51
C GLU A 219 -30.07 17.57 -43.20
N TYR A 220 -29.96 16.69 -42.21
CA TYR A 220 -28.70 16.06 -41.79
C TYR A 220 -28.50 14.67 -42.41
N GLY A 221 -29.31 14.31 -43.41
CA GLY A 221 -29.18 13.07 -44.19
C GLY A 221 -29.61 11.80 -43.47
N ARG A 222 -30.42 11.92 -42.39
CA ARG A 222 -31.02 10.74 -41.74
C ARG A 222 -32.35 10.40 -42.43
N SER A 223 -32.43 9.20 -43.00
CA SER A 223 -33.64 8.70 -43.66
C SER A 223 -34.77 8.49 -42.65
N VAL A 224 -36.01 8.79 -43.06
CA VAL A 224 -37.26 8.62 -42.26
C VAL A 224 -37.40 7.18 -41.73
N HIS A 225 -36.81 6.20 -42.41
CA HIS A 225 -36.76 4.79 -41.97
C HIS A 225 -35.94 4.59 -40.69
N ALA A 226 -34.83 5.34 -40.51
CA ALA A 226 -33.99 5.24 -39.32
C ALA A 226 -34.69 5.80 -38.07
N PHE A 227 -35.56 6.80 -38.23
CA PHE A 227 -36.34 7.37 -37.12
C PHE A 227 -37.37 6.36 -36.59
N LYS A 228 -38.11 5.66 -37.47
CA LYS A 228 -39.06 4.61 -37.07
C LYS A 228 -38.39 3.43 -36.36
N ILE A 229 -37.15 3.09 -36.73
CA ILE A 229 -36.36 2.03 -36.08
C ILE A 229 -35.91 2.46 -34.68
N ILE A 230 -35.42 3.69 -34.51
CA ILE A 230 -34.98 4.23 -33.21
C ILE A 230 -36.16 4.35 -32.24
N VAL A 231 -37.33 4.81 -32.71
CA VAL A 231 -38.54 4.88 -31.88
C VAL A 231 -39.01 3.47 -31.48
N LYS A 232 -38.95 2.47 -32.37
CA LYS A 232 -39.24 1.07 -32.03
C LYS A 232 -38.27 0.51 -30.97
N LEU A 233 -36.98 0.81 -31.07
CA LEU A 233 -35.97 0.38 -30.09
C LEU A 233 -36.18 1.02 -28.71
N PHE A 234 -36.52 2.32 -28.66
CA PHE A 234 -36.78 3.03 -27.40
C PHE A 234 -38.08 2.57 -26.70
N VAL A 235 -39.09 2.17 -27.47
CA VAL A 235 -40.34 1.60 -26.92
C VAL A 235 -40.11 0.18 -26.40
N PHE A 236 -39.24 -0.61 -27.03
CA PHE A 236 -38.90 -1.97 -26.58
C PHE A 236 -38.14 -1.98 -25.25
N ASP A 237 -37.26 -0.99 -25.03
CA ASP A 237 -36.44 -0.89 -23.80
C ASP A 237 -37.25 -0.49 -22.56
N ARG A 238 -38.39 0.20 -22.74
CA ARG A 238 -39.31 0.57 -21.64
C ARG A 238 -40.21 -0.57 -21.16
N VAL A 239 -40.34 -1.65 -21.93
CA VAL A 239 -41.20 -2.80 -21.58
C VAL A 239 -40.44 -3.84 -20.75
N TYR A 240 -39.10 -3.80 -20.70
CA TYR A 240 -38.27 -4.82 -20.03
C TYR A 240 -37.68 -4.43 -18.66
N GLN A 241 -38.05 -3.27 -18.10
CA GLN A 241 -37.53 -2.80 -16.79
C GLN A 241 -38.54 -2.76 -15.65
N VAL A 242 -39.72 -3.37 -15.81
CA VAL A 242 -40.72 -3.50 -14.74
C VAL A 242 -41.20 -4.95 -14.65
N ASP A 243 -40.33 -5.84 -14.20
CA ASP A 243 -40.74 -7.00 -13.39
C ASP A 243 -39.52 -7.73 -12.82
N GLY A 244 -39.52 -8.02 -11.52
CA GLY A 244 -38.56 -8.96 -10.93
C GLY A 244 -37.98 -8.60 -9.56
N GLN A 245 -38.83 -8.27 -8.58
CA GLN A 245 -38.45 -8.34 -7.17
C GLN A 245 -39.33 -9.40 -6.47
N LYS A 246 -38.80 -10.61 -6.23
CA LYS A 246 -38.92 -11.44 -4.99
C LYS A 246 -38.71 -12.96 -5.19
N THR A 247 -37.95 -13.50 -4.23
CA THR A 247 -38.03 -14.83 -3.57
C THR A 247 -37.61 -16.13 -4.26
N VAL A 248 -36.39 -16.58 -3.90
CA VAL A 248 -36.05 -17.77 -3.08
C VAL A 248 -36.55 -19.17 -3.50
N SER A 249 -35.56 -20.07 -3.54
CA SER A 249 -35.52 -21.53 -3.27
C SER A 249 -35.72 -22.52 -4.41
N GLY A 250 -34.68 -23.35 -4.61
CA GLY A 250 -34.84 -24.78 -4.90
C GLY A 250 -33.92 -25.39 -5.94
N VAL A 251 -32.96 -26.20 -5.45
CA VAL A 251 -32.41 -27.44 -6.04
C VAL A 251 -30.98 -27.42 -6.62
N SER A 252 -30.14 -28.04 -5.79
CA SER A 252 -28.90 -28.85 -5.91
C SER A 252 -27.90 -28.76 -7.09
N PRO A 253 -26.59 -28.76 -6.78
CA PRO A 253 -25.48 -29.02 -7.70
C PRO A 253 -25.09 -30.51 -7.72
N SER A 254 -24.61 -30.99 -8.87
CA SER A 254 -23.95 -32.30 -8.99
C SER A 254 -22.73 -32.17 -9.89
N GLY A 255 -21.59 -32.64 -9.40
CA GLY A 255 -20.42 -33.00 -10.20
C GLY A 255 -19.15 -32.19 -9.93
N ALA A 256 -18.43 -32.50 -8.85
CA ALA A 256 -16.97 -32.32 -8.73
C ALA A 256 -16.36 -32.99 -7.48
N ASP A 257 -16.77 -34.22 -7.14
CA ASP A 257 -16.10 -35.02 -6.09
C ASP A 257 -15.31 -36.14 -6.78
N MET A 258 -14.02 -35.93 -7.05
CA MET A 258 -13.07 -37.00 -7.43
C MET A 258 -11.59 -36.63 -7.18
N SER A 259 -11.26 -35.63 -6.37
CA SER A 259 -9.86 -35.24 -6.13
C SER A 259 -9.46 -35.07 -4.66
N GLU A 260 -10.39 -35.08 -3.71
CA GLU A 260 -10.08 -34.79 -2.30
C GLU A 260 -9.78 -36.04 -1.44
N GLU A 261 -9.95 -37.26 -1.97
CA GLU A 261 -9.70 -38.49 -1.19
C GLU A 261 -8.24 -38.98 -1.21
N GLN A 262 -7.42 -38.53 -2.16
CA GLN A 262 -6.00 -38.93 -2.22
C GLN A 262 -5.12 -38.13 -1.24
N ASP A 263 -5.44 -36.87 -0.97
CA ASP A 263 -4.67 -36.03 -0.05
C ASP A 263 -4.96 -36.35 1.43
N LEU A 264 -6.09 -37.00 1.73
CA LEU A 264 -6.45 -37.39 3.10
C LEU A 264 -5.76 -38.69 3.54
N GLN A 265 -5.38 -39.57 2.60
CA GLN A 265 -4.68 -40.81 2.91
C GLN A 265 -3.19 -40.60 3.19
N GLU A 266 -2.52 -39.68 2.49
CA GLU A 266 -1.11 -39.33 2.78
C GLU A 266 -0.95 -38.64 4.15
N VAL A 267 -1.93 -37.84 4.58
CA VAL A 267 -1.92 -37.18 5.89
C VAL A 267 -2.14 -38.17 7.04
N GLU A 268 -2.87 -39.27 6.80
CA GLU A 268 -3.11 -40.31 7.79
C GLU A 268 -1.93 -41.29 7.93
N GLU A 269 -1.19 -41.52 6.84
CA GLU A 269 0.04 -42.34 6.83
C GLU A 269 1.23 -41.63 7.54
N VAL A 270 1.33 -40.29 7.40
CA VAL A 270 2.27 -39.45 8.16
C VAL A 270 1.90 -39.36 9.64
N ARG A 271 0.61 -39.43 9.98
CA ARG A 271 0.12 -39.45 11.37
C ARG A 271 0.38 -40.80 12.06
N ALA A 272 0.39 -41.90 11.30
CA ALA A 272 0.69 -43.24 11.81
C ALA A 272 2.18 -43.43 12.18
N THR A 273 3.09 -42.81 11.42
CA THR A 273 4.54 -42.83 11.71
C THR A 273 4.94 -41.96 12.91
N LEU A 274 4.08 -41.03 13.34
CA LEU A 274 4.33 -40.13 14.47
C LEU A 274 4.08 -40.74 15.87
N ARG A 275 3.53 -41.96 15.94
CA ARG A 275 3.15 -42.61 17.21
C ARG A 275 4.28 -43.35 17.92
N THR A 276 5.45 -43.50 17.32
CA THR A 276 6.53 -44.31 17.88
C THR A 276 7.87 -43.56 17.84
N GLY A 277 8.11 -42.70 18.82
CA GLY A 277 9.47 -42.24 19.13
C GLY A 277 9.59 -40.73 19.37
N LYS A 278 10.21 -40.38 20.50
CA LYS A 278 10.54 -39.01 20.91
C LYS A 278 11.14 -38.19 19.76
N LEU A 279 10.46 -37.10 19.39
CA LEU A 279 10.96 -36.13 18.41
C LEU A 279 12.05 -35.25 19.06
N THR A 280 13.25 -35.26 18.48
CA THR A 280 14.36 -34.42 18.93
C THR A 280 14.37 -33.09 18.15
N ALA A 281 14.71 -32.00 18.83
CA ALA A 281 14.80 -30.65 18.25
C ALA A 281 15.77 -30.54 17.05
N SER A 282 16.67 -31.51 16.88
CA SER A 282 17.60 -31.59 15.74
C SER A 282 16.91 -31.94 14.42
N ALA A 283 15.86 -32.79 14.44
CA ALA A 283 15.15 -33.20 13.22
C ALA A 283 14.35 -32.03 12.62
N VAL A 284 13.80 -31.16 13.47
CA VAL A 284 13.07 -29.95 13.05
C VAL A 284 14.04 -28.87 12.55
N GLY A 285 15.25 -28.79 13.10
CA GLY A 285 16.29 -27.86 12.65
C GLY A 285 16.79 -28.15 11.22
N GLN A 286 16.86 -29.41 10.81
CA GLN A 286 17.26 -29.79 9.45
C GLN A 286 16.21 -29.45 8.40
N ILE A 287 14.92 -29.61 8.71
CA ILE A 287 13.83 -29.32 7.76
C ILE A 287 13.71 -27.81 7.47
N VAL A 288 13.92 -26.96 8.48
CA VAL A 288 13.88 -25.50 8.32
C VAL A 288 15.19 -24.94 7.75
N GLY A 289 16.33 -25.61 7.99
CA GLY A 289 17.63 -25.23 7.42
C GLY A 289 17.66 -25.30 5.89
N LEU A 290 17.05 -26.34 5.31
CA LEU A 290 17.03 -26.57 3.86
C LEU A 290 16.36 -25.41 3.08
N GLN A 291 15.26 -24.84 3.59
CA GLN A 291 14.59 -23.70 2.94
C GLN A 291 15.37 -22.37 3.06
N SER A 292 16.26 -22.25 4.04
CA SER A 292 17.08 -21.03 4.23
C SER A 292 18.29 -20.96 3.30
N GLU A 293 18.73 -22.11 2.77
CA GLU A 293 19.88 -22.24 1.88
C GLU A 293 19.51 -21.90 0.43
N GLU A 294 18.31 -22.28 0.00
CA GLU A 294 17.72 -21.90 -1.30
C GLU A 294 17.56 -20.38 -1.44
N ILE A 295 17.15 -19.69 -0.37
CA ILE A 295 17.01 -18.22 -0.37
C ILE A 295 18.37 -17.51 -0.50
N LYS A 296 19.45 -18.08 0.05
CA LYS A 296 20.80 -17.52 -0.10
C LYS A 296 21.33 -17.66 -1.53
N GLN A 297 21.04 -18.76 -2.21
CA GLN A 297 21.45 -18.99 -3.60
C GLN A 297 20.76 -18.00 -4.56
N ILE A 298 19.46 -17.76 -4.37
CA ILE A 298 18.70 -16.78 -5.17
C ILE A 298 19.22 -15.35 -4.97
N ALA A 299 19.63 -14.99 -3.75
CA ALA A 299 20.20 -13.67 -3.45
C ALA A 299 21.57 -13.44 -4.09
N SER A 300 22.42 -14.47 -4.18
CA SER A 300 23.71 -14.38 -4.90
C SER A 300 23.54 -14.24 -6.41
N GLU A 301 22.59 -14.98 -7.00
CA GLU A 301 22.32 -14.96 -8.44
C GLU A 301 21.77 -13.61 -8.92
N TYR A 302 21.00 -12.92 -8.05
CA TYR A 302 20.50 -11.57 -8.31
C TYR A 302 21.60 -10.50 -8.27
N LYS A 303 22.62 -10.68 -7.43
CA LYS A 303 23.74 -9.75 -7.32
C LYS A 303 24.62 -9.80 -8.57
N GLU A 304 24.87 -11.00 -9.09
CA GLU A 304 25.68 -11.23 -10.29
C GLU A 304 25.02 -10.66 -11.56
N LYS A 305 23.69 -10.80 -11.69
CA LYS A 305 22.92 -10.21 -12.80
C LYS A 305 22.87 -8.68 -12.77
N SER A 306 22.96 -8.06 -11.60
CA SER A 306 22.96 -6.59 -11.47
C SER A 306 24.28 -5.96 -11.90
N GLU A 307 25.41 -6.66 -11.75
CA GLU A 307 26.74 -6.16 -12.13
C GLU A 307 26.91 -6.18 -13.67
N LEU A 308 26.41 -7.23 -14.35
CA LEU A 308 26.37 -7.34 -15.81
C LEU A 308 25.52 -6.24 -16.49
N SER A 309 24.42 -5.80 -15.87
CA SER A 309 23.57 -4.74 -16.43
C SER A 309 24.20 -3.34 -16.35
N SER A 310 25.18 -3.13 -15.47
CA SER A 310 25.86 -1.84 -15.30
C SER A 310 26.88 -1.57 -16.42
N GLU A 311 27.49 -2.62 -16.98
CA GLU A 311 28.48 -2.50 -18.06
C GLU A 311 27.82 -2.23 -19.43
N GLU A 312 26.62 -2.76 -19.69
CA GLU A 312 25.84 -2.50 -20.92
C GLU A 312 25.36 -1.04 -21.06
N LEU A 313 25.26 -0.28 -19.95
CA LEU A 313 24.80 1.12 -19.97
C LEU A 313 25.88 2.11 -20.43
N SER A 314 27.16 1.72 -20.35
CA SER A 314 28.29 2.57 -20.74
C SER A 314 28.40 2.72 -22.27
N GLU A 315 28.02 1.69 -23.04
CA GLU A 315 28.17 1.68 -24.51
C GLU A 315 27.09 2.48 -25.27
N ARG A 316 25.97 2.84 -24.64
CA ARG A 316 24.83 3.52 -25.31
C ARG A 316 24.98 5.04 -25.52
N TYR A 317 26.04 5.66 -25.02
CA TYR A 317 26.22 7.12 -25.14
C TYR A 317 26.69 7.60 -26.54
N GLY A 318 27.26 6.71 -27.36
CA GLY A 318 27.76 7.06 -28.70
C GLY A 318 26.68 7.39 -29.76
N PRO A 319 25.63 6.58 -29.93
CA PRO A 319 24.62 6.78 -31.00
C PRO A 319 23.76 8.05 -30.83
N LEU A 320 23.48 8.46 -29.59
CA LEU A 320 22.63 9.62 -29.30
C LEU A 320 23.27 10.95 -29.76
N GLN A 321 24.60 11.03 -29.66
CA GLN A 321 25.37 12.22 -30.04
C GLN A 321 25.49 12.35 -31.57
N GLN A 322 25.54 11.23 -32.29
CA GLN A 322 25.53 11.18 -33.76
C GLN A 322 24.18 11.64 -34.33
N HIS A 323 23.07 11.21 -33.73
CA HIS A 323 21.73 11.66 -34.11
C HIS A 323 21.56 13.17 -33.93
N ARG A 324 22.10 13.75 -32.85
CA ARG A 324 22.01 15.19 -32.58
C ARG A 324 22.75 16.03 -33.64
N ARG A 325 23.88 15.52 -34.16
CA ARG A 325 24.65 16.16 -35.24
C ARG A 325 23.93 16.07 -36.59
N ALA A 326 23.29 14.94 -36.89
CA ALA A 326 22.49 14.77 -38.11
C ALA A 326 21.25 15.68 -38.13
N VAL A 327 20.56 15.83 -36.99
CA VAL A 327 19.40 16.74 -36.88
C VAL A 327 19.82 18.20 -37.05
N ALA A 328 20.98 18.61 -36.54
CA ALA A 328 21.48 19.97 -36.71
C ALA A 328 21.87 20.30 -38.16
N SER A 329 22.44 19.34 -38.91
CA SER A 329 22.79 19.55 -40.33
C SER A 329 21.55 19.66 -41.23
N LEU A 330 20.52 18.85 -40.97
CA LEU A 330 19.25 18.90 -41.69
C LEU A 330 18.50 20.21 -41.46
N HIS A 331 18.48 20.73 -40.22
CA HIS A 331 17.89 22.05 -39.95
C HIS A 331 18.59 23.17 -40.71
N LYS A 332 19.92 23.10 -40.86
CA LYS A 332 20.70 24.09 -41.61
C LYS A 332 20.41 24.05 -43.12
N GLN A 333 20.19 22.85 -43.68
CA GLN A 333 19.80 22.70 -45.10
C GLN A 333 18.38 23.21 -45.37
N ILE A 334 17.43 22.96 -44.46
CA ILE A 334 16.06 23.48 -44.58
C ILE A 334 16.06 25.02 -44.58
N GLN A 335 16.87 25.63 -43.71
CA GLN A 335 16.97 27.08 -43.60
C GLN A 335 17.66 27.73 -44.82
N GLN A 336 18.57 27.02 -45.50
CA GLN A 336 19.16 27.49 -46.77
C GLN A 336 18.15 27.38 -47.92
N ARG A 337 17.38 26.29 -47.99
CA ARG A 337 16.35 26.07 -49.00
C ARG A 337 15.16 27.03 -48.85
N SER A 338 14.79 27.40 -47.62
CA SER A 338 13.72 28.37 -47.37
C SER A 338 14.11 29.78 -47.83
N LYS A 339 15.37 30.18 -47.63
CA LYS A 339 15.90 31.47 -48.14
C LYS A 339 15.98 31.52 -49.66
N ALA A 340 16.39 30.42 -50.31
CA ALA A 340 16.37 30.31 -51.77
C ALA A 340 14.94 30.37 -52.35
N LEU A 341 13.94 29.85 -51.62
CA LEU A 341 12.52 29.95 -51.98
C LEU A 341 11.97 31.38 -51.83
N GLU A 342 12.39 32.13 -50.81
CA GLU A 342 12.08 33.56 -50.66
C GLU A 342 12.73 34.42 -51.76
N GLU A 343 13.96 34.11 -52.18
CA GLU A 343 14.62 34.78 -53.31
C GLU A 343 13.92 34.52 -54.66
N ILE A 344 13.39 33.31 -54.87
CA ILE A 344 12.63 32.94 -56.08
C ILE A 344 11.23 33.59 -56.09
N TRP A 345 10.59 33.74 -54.93
CA TRP A 345 9.30 34.41 -54.80
C TRP A 345 9.36 35.91 -55.13
N ASN A 346 10.49 36.55 -54.88
CA ASN A 346 10.70 37.98 -55.11
C ASN A 346 11.08 38.36 -56.57
N LEU A 347 11.24 37.39 -57.48
CA LEU A 347 11.67 37.61 -58.88
C LEU A 347 10.57 37.42 -59.93
N ALA A 348 9.32 37.21 -59.53
CA ALA A 348 8.24 36.75 -60.42
C ALA A 348 7.08 37.74 -60.74
N PRO A 349 7.32 39.05 -60.95
CA PRO A 349 6.32 39.84 -61.70
C PRO A 349 6.84 40.83 -62.75
N ASN A 350 8.09 40.73 -63.27
CA ASN A 350 8.65 41.83 -64.09
C ASN A 350 8.98 41.52 -65.58
N SER A 351 8.47 40.44 -66.18
CA SER A 351 8.73 40.14 -67.61
C SER A 351 7.50 39.95 -68.50
N LEU A 352 6.27 39.92 -67.95
CA LEU A 352 5.04 39.68 -68.73
C LEU A 352 4.27 40.96 -69.09
N GLU A 353 4.61 42.09 -68.49
CA GLU A 353 3.92 43.38 -68.66
C GLU A 353 4.46 44.24 -69.81
N LYS A 354 5.58 43.85 -70.43
CA LYS A 354 6.22 44.59 -71.54
C LYS A 354 5.92 44.04 -72.94
N GLU A 355 5.39 42.82 -73.04
CA GLU A 355 5.02 42.22 -74.34
C GLU A 355 3.52 42.41 -74.69
N LEU A 356 2.69 42.81 -73.72
CA LEU A 356 1.27 43.15 -73.95
C LEU A 356 1.07 44.57 -74.52
N LEU A 357 2.05 45.46 -74.36
CA LEU A 357 1.99 46.86 -74.82
C LEU A 357 2.52 47.08 -76.25
N THR A 358 3.20 46.10 -76.86
CA THR A 358 3.74 46.20 -78.22
C THR A 358 2.85 45.56 -79.29
N LEU A 359 1.84 44.78 -78.88
CA LEU A 359 0.93 44.06 -79.80
C LEU A 359 -0.38 44.82 -80.09
N GLU A 360 -0.76 45.79 -79.25
CA GLU A 360 -1.94 46.66 -79.47
C GLU A 360 -1.73 47.74 -80.56
N GLU A 361 -0.48 48.04 -80.94
CA GLU A 361 -0.15 49.11 -81.90
C GLU A 361 -0.16 48.65 -83.38
N MET A 362 -0.22 47.35 -83.66
CA MET A 362 -0.22 46.82 -85.04
C MET A 362 -1.61 46.50 -85.61
N GLU A 363 -2.68 46.63 -84.81
CA GLU A 363 -4.03 46.19 -85.21
C GLU A 363 -4.88 47.30 -85.87
N LYS A 364 -4.33 48.51 -86.09
CA LYS A 364 -5.08 49.69 -86.59
C LYS A 364 -4.99 49.98 -88.09
N SER A 365 -4.58 49.04 -88.94
CA SER A 365 -4.60 49.27 -90.39
C SER A 365 -4.89 48.01 -91.21
N ALA A 366 -6.16 47.81 -91.61
CA ALA A 366 -6.54 47.38 -92.97
C ALA A 366 -8.03 47.02 -93.11
N ASP A 367 -8.49 47.09 -94.37
CA ASP A 367 -9.86 47.21 -94.86
C ASP A 367 -10.86 46.06 -94.57
N PRO A 368 -12.15 46.39 -94.33
CA PRO A 368 -13.12 45.51 -93.67
C PRO A 368 -13.75 44.38 -94.52
N THR A 369 -13.49 44.27 -95.82
CA THR A 369 -14.25 43.33 -96.70
C THR A 369 -13.49 42.09 -97.15
N VAL A 370 -12.14 42.11 -97.17
CA VAL A 370 -11.31 40.91 -97.39
C VAL A 370 -11.08 40.13 -96.08
N LEU A 371 -11.26 40.83 -94.94
CA LEU A 371 -11.14 40.30 -93.59
C LEU A 371 -12.12 39.16 -93.28
N GLU A 372 -13.32 39.12 -93.85
CA GLU A 372 -14.33 38.13 -93.43
C GLU A 372 -14.05 36.71 -93.96
N LYS A 373 -13.54 36.60 -95.19
CA LYS A 373 -13.11 35.31 -95.77
C LYS A 373 -11.78 34.84 -95.19
N LEU A 374 -10.82 35.74 -95.00
CA LEU A 374 -9.58 35.43 -94.29
C LEU A 374 -9.85 35.06 -92.83
N ARG A 375 -10.79 35.71 -92.14
CA ARG A 375 -11.23 35.33 -90.79
C ARG A 375 -11.77 33.91 -90.75
N SER A 376 -12.61 33.50 -91.70
CA SER A 376 -13.10 32.10 -91.71
C SER A 376 -11.98 31.06 -91.90
N LEU A 377 -11.03 31.30 -92.81
CA LEU A 377 -9.91 30.39 -93.05
C LEU A 377 -8.87 30.42 -91.93
N VAL A 378 -8.64 31.59 -91.33
CA VAL A 378 -7.79 31.78 -90.15
C VAL A 378 -8.44 31.11 -88.95
N THR A 379 -9.74 31.26 -88.70
CA THR A 379 -10.43 30.53 -87.63
C THR A 379 -10.33 29.01 -87.79
N MET A 380 -10.33 28.49 -89.02
CA MET A 380 -10.15 27.06 -89.26
C MET A 380 -8.70 26.61 -89.12
N ASN A 381 -7.74 27.38 -89.64
CA ASN A 381 -6.30 27.12 -89.46
C ASN A 381 -5.89 27.20 -87.99
N ASP A 382 -6.43 28.17 -87.26
CA ASP A 382 -6.25 28.36 -85.83
C ASP A 382 -6.89 27.22 -85.06
N SER A 383 -8.07 26.74 -85.47
CA SER A 383 -8.69 25.55 -84.86
C SER A 383 -7.84 24.28 -85.05
N LEU A 384 -7.22 24.10 -86.22
CA LEU A 384 -6.35 22.94 -86.49
C LEU A 384 -5.01 23.06 -85.75
N LYS A 385 -4.42 24.26 -85.70
CA LYS A 385 -3.22 24.52 -84.88
C LYS A 385 -3.50 24.36 -83.40
N GLN A 386 -4.69 24.77 -82.94
CA GLN A 386 -5.13 24.59 -81.57
C GLN A 386 -5.28 23.10 -81.25
N GLN A 387 -5.89 22.30 -82.13
CA GLN A 387 -5.97 20.85 -81.97
C GLN A 387 -4.58 20.18 -81.96
N GLU A 388 -3.65 20.59 -82.81
CA GLU A 388 -2.27 20.07 -82.82
C GLU A 388 -1.51 20.45 -81.54
N HIS A 389 -1.69 21.69 -81.07
CA HIS A 389 -1.09 22.18 -79.83
C HIS A 389 -1.67 21.45 -78.61
N GLU A 390 -2.99 21.26 -78.56
CA GLU A 390 -3.69 20.49 -77.53
C GLU A 390 -3.24 19.02 -77.53
N PHE A 391 -3.04 18.42 -78.70
CA PHE A 391 -2.54 17.04 -78.78
C PHE A 391 -1.08 16.92 -78.31
N LYS A 392 -0.20 17.82 -78.75
CA LYS A 392 1.21 17.86 -78.30
C LYS A 392 1.33 18.12 -76.80
N THR A 393 0.52 19.03 -76.26
CA THR A 393 0.48 19.28 -74.81
C THR A 393 -0.08 18.09 -74.05
N HIS A 394 -1.14 17.44 -74.55
CA HIS A 394 -1.68 16.22 -73.95
C HIS A 394 -0.68 15.06 -73.92
N CYS A 395 0.07 14.83 -75.01
CA CYS A 395 1.14 13.83 -75.05
C CYS A 395 2.26 14.15 -74.04
N ARG A 396 2.74 15.40 -73.99
CA ARG A 396 3.76 15.82 -73.01
C ARG A 396 3.27 15.70 -71.56
N VAL A 397 2.01 16.05 -71.31
CA VAL A 397 1.38 15.91 -69.98
C VAL A 397 1.23 14.44 -69.61
N ARG A 398 0.88 13.56 -70.56
CA ARG A 398 0.77 12.12 -70.32
C ARG A 398 2.12 11.50 -69.96
N GLU A 399 3.18 11.81 -70.69
CA GLU A 399 4.54 11.35 -70.39
C GLU A 399 5.02 11.87 -69.03
N ARG A 400 4.76 13.15 -68.74
CA ARG A 400 5.06 13.76 -67.43
C ARG A 400 4.29 13.07 -66.30
N ASN A 401 3.00 12.78 -66.49
CA ASN A 401 2.17 12.10 -65.50
C ASN A 401 2.65 10.66 -65.29
N GLN A 402 3.05 9.94 -66.34
CA GLN A 402 3.65 8.61 -66.21
C GLN A 402 4.95 8.63 -65.40
N LEU A 403 5.82 9.63 -65.62
CA LEU A 403 7.03 9.83 -64.83
C LEU A 403 6.71 10.19 -63.37
N ILE A 404 5.71 11.02 -63.12
CA ILE A 404 5.25 11.37 -61.76
C ILE A 404 4.68 10.13 -61.05
N ASP A 405 3.90 9.30 -61.74
CA ASP A 405 3.31 8.09 -61.17
C ASP A 405 4.38 7.05 -60.82
N GLN A 406 5.40 6.89 -61.67
CA GLN A 406 6.60 6.08 -61.36
C GLN A 406 7.41 6.67 -60.19
N GLN A 407 7.56 7.99 -60.18
CA GLN A 407 7.99 8.85 -59.07
C GLN A 407 7.41 8.40 -57.74
N HIS A 408 6.09 8.54 -57.69
CA HIS A 408 5.25 8.35 -56.53
C HIS A 408 5.13 6.87 -56.12
N SER A 409 5.13 5.92 -57.06
CA SER A 409 5.14 4.49 -56.73
C SER A 409 6.46 4.09 -56.05
N ALA A 410 7.60 4.55 -56.56
CA ALA A 410 8.91 4.30 -55.96
C ALA A 410 9.05 4.93 -54.56
N GLU A 411 8.52 6.15 -54.37
CA GLU A 411 8.47 6.79 -53.05
C GLU A 411 7.52 6.09 -52.08
N ARG A 412 6.37 5.60 -52.55
CA ARG A 412 5.45 4.79 -51.73
C ARG A 412 6.10 3.50 -51.25
N GLU A 413 6.85 2.80 -52.10
CA GLU A 413 7.59 1.61 -51.70
C GLU A 413 8.68 1.91 -50.67
N LYS A 414 9.43 3.01 -50.85
CA LYS A 414 10.40 3.48 -49.85
C LYS A 414 9.73 3.79 -48.52
N LEU A 415 8.60 4.49 -48.54
CA LEU A 415 7.81 4.80 -47.35
C LEU A 415 7.30 3.53 -46.66
N GLN A 416 6.86 2.53 -47.42
CA GLN A 416 6.42 1.24 -46.88
C GLN A 416 7.58 0.50 -46.20
N LYS A 417 8.77 0.48 -46.81
CA LYS A 417 9.98 -0.10 -46.19
C LYS A 417 10.35 0.60 -44.89
N ILE A 418 10.31 1.94 -44.86
CA ILE A 418 10.58 2.73 -43.65
C ILE A 418 9.54 2.46 -42.56
N ARG A 419 8.25 2.37 -42.91
CA ARG A 419 7.18 2.00 -41.98
C ARG A 419 7.39 0.60 -41.38
N MET A 420 7.84 -0.36 -42.18
CA MET A 420 8.15 -1.70 -41.68
C MET A 420 9.33 -1.70 -40.71
N LEU A 421 10.39 -0.95 -41.00
CA LEU A 421 11.52 -0.79 -40.09
C LEU A 421 11.10 -0.10 -38.77
N MET A 422 10.29 0.95 -38.86
CA MET A 422 9.75 1.63 -37.68
C MET A 422 8.86 0.70 -36.84
N ALA A 423 8.01 -0.11 -37.49
CA ALA A 423 7.20 -1.11 -36.79
C ALA A 423 8.07 -2.17 -36.09
N ARG A 424 9.18 -2.59 -36.71
CA ARG A 424 10.15 -3.49 -36.10
C ARG A 424 10.83 -2.86 -34.87
N SER A 425 11.35 -1.65 -35.00
CA SER A 425 11.97 -0.94 -33.87
C SER A 425 10.96 -0.67 -32.74
N ASN A 426 9.71 -0.34 -33.05
CA ASN A 426 8.66 -0.17 -32.03
C ASN A 426 8.34 -1.48 -31.30
N ARG A 427 8.37 -2.63 -31.98
CA ARG A 427 8.22 -3.94 -31.32
C ARG A 427 9.40 -4.25 -30.42
N GLU A 428 10.62 -3.98 -30.88
CA GLU A 428 11.84 -4.16 -30.07
C GLU A 428 11.82 -3.27 -28.81
N ILE A 429 11.39 -2.01 -28.94
CA ILE A 429 11.19 -1.10 -27.81
C ILE A 429 10.14 -1.64 -26.83
N ALA A 430 9.00 -2.13 -27.33
CA ALA A 430 7.95 -2.68 -26.47
C ALA A 430 8.41 -3.94 -25.71
N ILE A 431 9.23 -4.79 -26.34
CA ILE A 431 9.85 -5.94 -25.68
C ILE A 431 10.83 -5.47 -24.59
N LEU A 432 11.67 -4.47 -24.88
CA LEU A 432 12.59 -3.92 -23.90
C LEU A 432 11.86 -3.27 -22.72
N GLN A 433 10.74 -2.57 -22.95
CA GLN A 433 9.91 -2.01 -21.89
C GLN A 433 9.35 -3.11 -20.98
N ARG A 434 8.81 -4.20 -21.55
CA ARG A 434 8.35 -5.35 -20.75
C ARG A 434 9.47 -5.96 -19.90
N LYS A 435 10.66 -6.12 -20.48
CA LYS A 435 11.83 -6.62 -19.73
C LYS A 435 12.27 -5.68 -18.60
N ILE A 436 12.06 -4.38 -18.76
CA ILE A 436 12.33 -3.40 -17.70
C ILE A 436 11.26 -3.50 -16.61
N ASP A 437 9.99 -3.65 -16.98
CA ASP A 437 8.88 -3.82 -16.03
C ASP A 437 8.98 -5.14 -15.24
N GLU A 438 9.63 -6.17 -15.80
CA GLU A 438 9.96 -7.42 -15.10
C GLU A 438 11.01 -7.26 -14.00
N VAL A 439 11.83 -6.19 -14.03
CA VAL A 439 12.83 -5.93 -12.99
C VAL A 439 12.16 -5.14 -11.86
N PRO A 440 12.03 -5.72 -10.65
CA PRO A 440 11.38 -5.03 -9.55
C PRO A 440 12.08 -3.72 -9.23
N SER A 441 11.30 -2.66 -9.14
CA SER A 441 11.76 -1.35 -8.73
C SER A 441 12.36 -1.38 -7.32
N ARG A 442 13.21 -0.40 -7.00
CA ARG A 442 13.78 -0.24 -5.65
C ARG A 442 12.69 -0.19 -4.56
N ALA A 443 11.51 0.34 -4.88
CA ALA A 443 10.37 0.36 -3.97
C ALA A 443 9.82 -1.06 -3.73
N GLU A 444 9.62 -1.85 -4.78
CA GLU A 444 9.15 -3.24 -4.68
C GLU A 444 10.17 -4.13 -3.96
N LEU A 445 11.47 -3.98 -4.25
CA LEU A 445 12.53 -4.69 -3.50
C LEU A 445 12.49 -4.35 -2.01
N THR A 446 12.24 -3.09 -1.65
CA THR A 446 12.09 -2.67 -0.26
C THR A 446 10.83 -3.27 0.38
N GLN A 447 9.74 -3.38 -0.38
CA GLN A 447 8.52 -4.04 0.08
C GLN A 447 8.73 -5.54 0.29
N TYR A 448 9.39 -6.23 -0.64
CA TYR A 448 9.76 -7.64 -0.48
C TYR A 448 10.66 -7.85 0.74
N GLN A 449 11.67 -6.99 0.94
CA GLN A 449 12.52 -7.05 2.12
C GLN A 449 11.72 -6.92 3.43
N LYS A 450 10.79 -5.97 3.51
CA LYS A 450 9.89 -5.84 4.67
C LYS A 450 9.02 -7.08 4.84
N ARG A 451 8.45 -7.58 3.75
CA ARG A 451 7.60 -8.77 3.76
C ARG A 451 8.36 -10.02 4.23
N PHE A 452 9.62 -10.17 3.84
CA PHE A 452 10.47 -11.24 4.34
C PHE A 452 10.72 -11.10 5.84
N ILE A 453 11.03 -9.90 6.34
CA ILE A 453 11.23 -9.67 7.78
C ILE A 453 9.95 -10.00 8.57
N GLU A 454 8.79 -9.59 8.07
CA GLU A 454 7.49 -9.94 8.66
C GLU A 454 7.28 -11.46 8.69
N LEU A 455 7.53 -12.14 7.56
CA LEU A 455 7.39 -13.58 7.45
C LEU A 455 8.34 -14.31 8.41
N TYR A 456 9.61 -13.91 8.47
CA TYR A 456 10.57 -14.45 9.43
C TYR A 456 10.12 -14.23 10.87
N SER A 457 9.54 -13.07 11.18
CA SER A 457 9.00 -12.80 12.51
C SER A 457 7.80 -13.70 12.83
N GLN A 458 6.92 -13.95 11.86
CA GLN A 458 5.77 -14.85 12.05
C GLN A 458 6.23 -16.30 12.26
N VAL A 459 7.13 -16.79 11.42
CA VAL A 459 7.73 -18.13 11.55
C VAL A 459 8.45 -18.29 12.88
N SER A 460 9.18 -17.26 13.33
CA SER A 460 9.83 -17.27 14.64
C SER A 460 8.82 -17.33 15.80
N ALA A 461 7.70 -16.59 15.69
CA ALA A 461 6.64 -16.60 16.69
C ALA A 461 5.94 -17.97 16.78
N THR A 462 5.54 -18.54 15.64
CA THR A 462 4.90 -19.87 15.60
C THR A 462 5.87 -20.97 16.07
N HIS A 463 7.16 -20.88 15.72
CA HIS A 463 8.18 -21.79 16.24
C HIS A 463 8.31 -21.69 17.77
N LYS A 464 8.28 -20.48 18.32
CA LYS A 464 8.33 -20.25 19.77
C LYS A 464 7.10 -20.84 20.47
N GLU A 465 5.91 -20.62 19.94
CA GLU A 465 4.66 -21.20 20.47
C GLU A 465 4.69 -22.72 20.41
N THR A 466 5.09 -23.29 19.28
CA THR A 466 5.25 -24.74 19.10
C THR A 466 6.20 -25.31 20.15
N LYS A 467 7.36 -24.68 20.36
CA LYS A 467 8.32 -25.08 21.38
C LYS A 467 7.75 -24.99 22.81
N GLN A 468 6.92 -23.99 23.10
CA GLN A 468 6.22 -23.87 24.37
C GLN A 468 5.23 -25.01 24.58
N PHE A 469 4.42 -25.35 23.56
CA PHE A 469 3.49 -26.48 23.63
C PHE A 469 4.21 -27.80 23.85
N PHE A 470 5.30 -28.08 23.13
CA PHE A 470 6.10 -29.28 23.35
C PHE A 470 6.74 -29.32 24.74
N THR A 471 7.22 -28.19 25.25
CA THR A 471 7.79 -28.11 26.59
C THR A 471 6.72 -28.39 27.65
N LEU A 472 5.53 -27.82 27.49
CA LEU A 472 4.39 -28.05 28.38
C LEU A 472 3.96 -29.52 28.33
N TYR A 473 3.81 -30.08 27.13
CA TYR A 473 3.46 -31.49 26.93
C TYR A 473 4.47 -32.42 27.63
N ASN A 474 5.77 -32.24 27.37
CA ASN A 474 6.82 -33.05 27.99
C ASN A 474 6.82 -32.91 29.52
N THR A 475 6.56 -31.71 30.04
CA THR A 475 6.47 -31.48 31.49
C THR A 475 5.26 -32.17 32.10
N LEU A 476 4.11 -32.16 31.41
CA LEU A 476 2.90 -32.85 31.84
C LEU A 476 3.06 -34.37 31.76
N ASP A 477 3.70 -34.88 30.70
CA ASP A 477 4.02 -36.30 30.53
C ASP A 477 4.97 -36.79 31.62
N ASP A 478 6.04 -36.04 31.92
CA ASP A 478 6.93 -36.34 33.03
C ASP A 478 6.18 -36.33 34.38
N LYS A 479 5.34 -35.33 34.64
CA LYS A 479 4.51 -35.28 35.86
C LYS A 479 3.58 -36.49 35.96
N LYS A 480 2.90 -36.84 34.86
CA LYS A 480 2.03 -38.02 34.80
C LYS A 480 2.82 -39.28 35.12
N LEU A 481 3.98 -39.47 34.50
CA LEU A 481 4.88 -40.61 34.78
C LEU A 481 5.31 -40.67 36.25
N TYR A 482 5.60 -39.54 36.91
CA TYR A 482 5.95 -39.53 38.33
C TYR A 482 4.74 -39.83 39.23
N LEU A 483 3.56 -39.30 38.92
CA LEU A 483 2.33 -39.59 39.65
C LEU A 483 1.91 -41.06 39.50
N GLU A 484 2.05 -41.64 38.30
CA GLU A 484 1.82 -43.08 38.06
C GLU A 484 2.78 -43.95 38.88
N LYS A 485 4.06 -43.55 38.98
CA LYS A 485 5.03 -44.25 39.84
C LYS A 485 4.68 -44.15 41.31
N GLU A 486 4.20 -42.99 41.77
CA GLU A 486 3.76 -42.79 43.15
C GLU A 486 2.51 -43.62 43.47
N ALA A 487 1.52 -43.62 42.58
CA ALA A 487 0.33 -44.46 42.73
C ALA A 487 0.68 -45.96 42.76
N ASN A 488 1.54 -46.41 41.85
CA ASN A 488 2.01 -47.80 41.83
C ASN A 488 2.80 -48.17 43.11
N LEU A 489 3.61 -47.24 43.63
CA LEU A 489 4.33 -47.44 44.87
C LEU A 489 3.36 -47.55 46.05
N LEU A 490 2.37 -46.66 46.15
CA LEU A 490 1.34 -46.68 47.19
C LEU A 490 0.49 -47.96 47.14
N ASN A 491 0.10 -48.41 45.95
CA ASN A 491 -0.61 -49.67 45.76
C ASN A 491 0.23 -50.86 46.24
N SER A 492 1.51 -50.92 45.86
CA SER A 492 2.43 -51.98 46.33
C SER A 492 2.60 -51.97 47.86
N ILE A 493 2.64 -50.79 48.48
CA ILE A 493 2.69 -50.66 49.95
C ILE A 493 1.39 -51.18 50.56
N HIS A 494 0.24 -50.82 50.00
CA HIS A 494 -1.08 -51.20 50.49
C HIS A 494 -1.29 -52.72 50.42
N ASP A 495 -0.98 -53.34 49.27
CA ASP A 495 -1.16 -54.77 49.04
C ASP A 495 -0.26 -55.61 49.96
N ASN A 496 0.98 -55.16 50.19
CA ASN A 496 1.93 -55.85 51.06
C ASN A 496 1.69 -55.59 52.56
N PHE A 497 0.90 -54.58 52.93
CA PHE A 497 0.72 -54.16 54.32
C PHE A 497 0.07 -55.24 55.19
N GLN A 498 -1.00 -55.87 54.70
CA GLN A 498 -1.70 -56.93 55.47
C GLN A 498 -0.79 -58.15 55.71
N GLN A 499 -0.03 -58.59 54.70
CA GLN A 499 0.90 -59.71 54.84
C GLN A 499 2.08 -59.37 55.76
N ALA A 500 2.65 -58.17 55.65
CA ALA A 500 3.75 -57.72 56.49
C ALA A 500 3.35 -57.60 57.96
N MET A 501 2.10 -57.24 58.25
CA MET A 501 1.60 -57.08 59.62
C MET A 501 1.17 -58.39 60.29
N SER A 502 1.19 -59.52 59.56
CA SER A 502 0.81 -60.84 60.10
C SER A 502 1.85 -61.47 61.05
N SER A 503 3.12 -61.03 60.99
CA SER A 503 4.25 -61.59 61.74
C SER A 503 5.19 -60.49 62.21
N ALA A 504 5.73 -60.63 63.42
CA ALA A 504 6.69 -59.67 63.97
C ALA A 504 7.98 -59.57 63.13
N GLY A 505 8.45 -60.69 62.58
CA GLY A 505 9.63 -60.72 61.70
C GLY A 505 9.35 -60.12 60.31
N ALA A 506 8.16 -60.35 59.76
CA ALA A 506 7.74 -59.76 58.48
C ALA A 506 7.57 -58.24 58.60
N LYS A 507 7.08 -57.76 59.75
CA LYS A 507 6.94 -56.33 60.06
C LYS A 507 8.29 -55.62 60.08
N GLU A 508 9.31 -56.22 60.71
CA GLU A 508 10.65 -55.63 60.76
C GLU A 508 11.30 -55.57 59.36
N GLN A 509 11.10 -56.60 58.53
CA GLN A 509 11.57 -56.61 57.14
C GLN A 509 10.89 -55.53 56.29
N PHE A 510 9.57 -55.35 56.43
CA PHE A 510 8.81 -54.31 55.75
C PHE A 510 9.28 -52.90 56.12
N LEU A 511 9.59 -52.65 57.40
CA LEU A 511 10.14 -51.36 57.84
C LEU A 511 11.51 -51.07 57.21
N ARG A 512 12.40 -52.06 57.13
CA ARG A 512 13.69 -51.91 56.44
C ARG A 512 13.52 -51.63 54.94
N GLN A 513 12.54 -52.26 54.29
CA GLN A 513 12.22 -51.98 52.89
C GLN A 513 11.67 -50.57 52.69
N MET A 514 10.79 -50.09 53.59
CA MET A 514 10.29 -48.72 53.57
C MET A 514 11.42 -47.70 53.72
N GLU A 515 12.37 -47.92 54.65
CA GLU A 515 13.54 -47.07 54.80
C GLU A 515 14.41 -47.02 53.53
N GLN A 516 14.62 -48.17 52.87
CA GLN A 516 15.34 -48.22 51.59
C GLN A 516 14.62 -47.46 50.47
N ILE A 517 13.29 -47.57 50.38
CA ILE A 517 12.48 -46.83 49.39
C ILE A 517 12.61 -45.32 49.63
N VAL A 518 12.47 -44.87 50.89
CA VAL A 518 12.59 -43.46 51.25
C VAL A 518 13.99 -42.93 50.91
N GLU A 519 15.04 -43.70 51.19
CA GLU A 519 16.41 -43.30 50.87
C GLU A 519 16.64 -43.23 49.34
N GLY A 520 16.09 -44.18 48.57
CA GLY A 520 16.10 -44.13 47.11
C GLY A 520 15.41 -42.89 46.54
N ILE A 521 14.26 -42.49 47.11
CA ILE A 521 13.54 -41.27 46.73
C ILE A 521 14.38 -40.02 47.06
N LYS A 522 15.01 -39.95 48.24
CA LYS A 522 15.90 -38.85 48.62
C LYS A 522 17.07 -38.70 47.66
N GLN A 523 17.73 -39.82 47.30
CA GLN A 523 18.83 -39.81 46.33
C GLN A 523 18.37 -39.36 44.94
N SER A 524 17.19 -39.80 44.49
CA SER A 524 16.60 -39.36 43.22
C SER A 524 16.32 -37.85 43.21
N ARG A 525 15.77 -37.32 44.31
CA ARG A 525 15.53 -35.87 44.48
C ARG A 525 16.83 -35.07 44.40
N ILE A 526 17.90 -35.52 45.07
CA ILE A 526 19.20 -34.84 45.02
C ILE A 526 19.75 -34.81 43.60
N LYS A 527 19.66 -35.94 42.86
CA LYS A 527 20.09 -36.02 41.45
C LYS A 527 19.31 -35.05 40.56
N MET A 528 17.99 -34.94 40.74
CA MET A 528 17.15 -34.02 39.97
C MET A 528 17.42 -32.55 40.31
N GLU A 529 17.66 -32.22 41.59
CA GLU A 529 18.01 -30.85 42.00
C GLU A 529 19.36 -30.43 41.41
N LYS A 530 20.35 -31.34 41.37
CA LYS A 530 21.64 -31.09 40.72
C LYS A 530 21.47 -30.79 39.22
N LYS A 531 20.69 -31.61 38.50
CA LYS A 531 20.39 -31.37 37.07
C LYS A 531 19.68 -30.04 36.84
N LYS A 532 18.78 -29.65 37.74
CA LYS A 532 18.10 -28.35 37.69
C LYS A 532 19.09 -27.19 37.86
N GLN A 533 20.04 -27.31 38.79
CA GLN A 533 21.09 -26.30 38.98
C GLN A 533 22.01 -26.19 37.76
N GLU A 534 22.44 -27.30 37.18
CA GLU A 534 23.27 -27.33 35.95
C GLU A 534 22.54 -26.66 34.77
N ASN A 535 21.25 -26.98 34.56
CA ASN A 535 20.45 -26.33 33.52
C ASN A 535 20.22 -24.85 33.77
N LYS A 536 20.07 -24.44 35.04
CA LYS A 536 19.95 -23.02 35.41
C LYS A 536 21.23 -22.26 35.08
N MET A 537 22.40 -22.80 35.46
CA MET A 537 23.69 -22.18 35.11
C MET A 537 23.87 -22.06 33.60
N ARG A 538 23.53 -23.11 32.84
CA ARG A 538 23.61 -23.08 31.38
C ARG A 538 22.66 -22.05 30.76
N ARG A 539 21.45 -21.91 31.30
CA ARG A 539 20.49 -20.88 30.87
C ARG A 539 21.05 -19.48 31.13
N ASP A 540 21.62 -19.26 32.30
CA ASP A 540 22.16 -17.96 32.68
C ASP A 540 23.37 -17.60 31.79
N GLN A 541 24.26 -18.56 31.50
CA GLN A 541 25.36 -18.41 30.52
C GLN A 541 24.86 -18.02 29.12
N LEU A 542 23.86 -18.73 28.59
CA LEU A 542 23.28 -18.42 27.27
C LEU A 542 22.58 -17.06 27.26
N ASN A 543 22.02 -16.63 28.38
CA ASN A 543 21.41 -15.31 28.51
C ASN A 543 22.47 -14.20 28.48
N ASP A 544 23.62 -14.42 29.11
CA ASP A 544 24.74 -13.48 29.07
C ASP A 544 25.32 -13.37 27.65
N GLU A 545 25.52 -14.51 26.95
CA GLU A 545 25.90 -14.51 25.53
C GLU A 545 24.89 -13.77 24.64
N TYR A 546 23.59 -13.94 24.91
CA TYR A 546 22.54 -13.22 24.19
C TYR A 546 22.60 -11.70 24.43
N LEU A 547 22.85 -11.26 25.67
CA LEU A 547 23.01 -9.85 26.00
C LEU A 547 24.24 -9.24 25.29
N GLU A 548 25.37 -9.96 25.24
CA GLU A 548 26.54 -9.52 24.50
C GLU A 548 26.27 -9.35 23.00
N LEU A 549 25.52 -10.29 22.39
CA LEU A 549 25.13 -10.20 20.99
C LEU A 549 24.19 -9.01 20.73
N LEU A 550 23.27 -8.70 21.65
CA LEU A 550 22.42 -7.53 21.56
C LEU A 550 23.24 -6.22 21.61
N ASP A 551 24.25 -6.16 22.46
CA ASP A 551 25.11 -4.97 22.55
C ASP A 551 25.99 -4.82 21.30
N LYS A 552 26.50 -5.92 20.73
CA LYS A 552 27.16 -5.90 19.41
C LYS A 552 26.21 -5.41 18.31
N GLN A 553 24.96 -5.85 18.31
CA GLN A 553 23.95 -5.39 17.36
C GLN A 553 23.67 -3.89 17.52
N ARG A 554 23.53 -3.39 18.75
CA ARG A 554 23.35 -1.95 19.03
C ARG A 554 24.55 -1.14 18.56
N LEU A 555 25.76 -1.63 18.81
CA LEU A 555 26.99 -0.99 18.36
C LEU A 555 27.03 -0.92 16.82
N TYR A 556 26.69 -2.01 16.13
CA TYR A 556 26.60 -2.03 14.67
C TYR A 556 25.59 -1.01 14.13
N PHE A 557 24.40 -0.92 14.72
CA PHE A 557 23.42 0.09 14.29
C PHE A 557 23.91 1.51 14.53
N LYS A 558 24.61 1.76 15.64
CA LYS A 558 25.22 3.05 15.92
C LYS A 558 26.29 3.40 14.89
N THR A 559 27.24 2.49 14.63
CA THR A 559 28.32 2.74 13.66
C THR A 559 27.79 2.93 12.23
N VAL A 560 26.75 2.20 11.82
CA VAL A 560 26.08 2.41 10.52
C VAL A 560 25.40 3.77 10.45
N LYS A 561 24.78 4.22 11.55
CA LYS A 561 24.17 5.55 11.62
C LYS A 561 25.23 6.65 11.51
N ASP A 562 26.29 6.53 12.30
CA ASP A 562 27.41 7.48 12.30
C ASP A 562 28.07 7.54 10.90
N PHE A 563 28.29 6.38 10.27
CA PHE A 563 28.80 6.29 8.90
C PHE A 563 27.89 6.99 7.87
N LYS A 564 26.56 6.80 7.96
CA LYS A 564 25.60 7.48 7.08
C LYS A 564 25.63 9.00 7.27
N GLU A 565 25.80 9.48 8.49
CA GLU A 565 25.94 10.91 8.77
C GLU A 565 27.24 11.48 8.17
N GLU A 566 28.35 10.75 8.27
CA GLU A 566 29.62 11.14 7.62
C GLU A 566 29.52 11.12 6.09
N CYS A 567 28.86 10.13 5.48
CA CYS A 567 28.57 10.12 4.04
C CYS A 567 27.78 11.36 3.61
N ARG A 568 26.75 11.73 4.38
CA ARG A 568 25.94 12.94 4.11
C ARG A 568 26.77 14.22 4.24
N LYS A 569 27.66 14.31 5.23
CA LYS A 569 28.60 15.43 5.37
C LYS A 569 29.53 15.51 4.16
N ASN A 570 30.04 14.38 3.70
CA ASN A 570 30.91 14.32 2.52
C ASN A 570 30.19 14.77 1.25
N GLU A 571 28.94 14.33 1.01
CA GLU A 571 28.12 14.80 -0.10
C GLU A 571 27.88 16.32 -0.07
N MET A 572 27.62 16.89 1.12
CA MET A 572 27.49 18.34 1.29
C MET A 572 28.79 19.09 0.99
N LEU A 573 29.95 18.53 1.39
CA LEU A 573 31.26 19.11 1.10
C LEU A 573 31.60 19.03 -0.39
N LEU A 574 31.31 17.91 -1.05
CA LEU A 574 31.46 17.74 -2.50
C LEU A 574 30.58 18.73 -3.27
N SER A 575 29.34 18.93 -2.84
CA SER A 575 28.44 19.93 -3.44
C SER A 575 29.00 21.35 -3.32
N LYS A 576 29.58 21.69 -2.15
CA LYS A 576 30.24 23.00 -1.95
C LYS A 576 31.51 23.17 -2.78
N LEU A 577 32.28 22.10 -2.99
CA LEU A 577 33.45 22.10 -3.88
C LEU A 577 33.03 22.29 -5.34
N GLN A 578 32.00 21.60 -5.80
CA GLN A 578 31.46 21.76 -7.17
C GLN A 578 30.93 23.19 -7.39
N SER A 579 30.25 23.78 -6.40
CA SER A 579 29.80 25.17 -6.52
C SER A 579 30.94 26.19 -6.53
N LYS A 580 32.09 25.87 -5.92
CA LYS A 580 33.28 26.74 -5.93
C LYS A 580 34.14 26.56 -7.18
N GLY A 581 34.12 25.40 -7.83
CA GLY A 581 34.83 25.15 -9.09
C GLY A 581 34.08 25.63 -10.34
N ALA A 582 32.83 26.05 -10.20
CA ALA A 582 32.01 26.63 -11.27
C ALA A 582 31.99 28.17 -11.27
N SER A 583 32.75 28.80 -10.36
CA SER A 583 33.06 30.24 -10.35
C SER A 583 34.53 30.44 -10.70
#